data_AF-A0A453NB79-F1
#
_entry.id   AF-A0A453NB79-F1
#
_cell.length_a   1.000
_cell.length_b   1.000
_cell.length_c   1.000
_cell.angle_alpha   90.00
_cell.angle_beta   90.00
_cell.angle_gamma   90.00
#
_symmetry.space_group_name_H-M   'P 1'
#
loop_
_entity.id
_entity.type
_entity.pdbx_description
1 polymer ?
#
loop_
_entity_poly.entity_id
_entity_poly.type
_entity_poly.pdbx_seq_one_letter_code
_entity_poly.pdbx_strand_id
1 'polypeptide(L)'
;DFFTLINRYKRVAYLDTDVGQPEFTPPGFVSLHVLEEQAKDLTMLYLRAPKRCFFFGDVAAHKNPKLLLSYIFGLYDYFLKELYRFNVADNPHKSAIPIVINTSGWVKGIGLHVLSEILRYISPTDVIRLNTTTEGKNLPGGAFWLDAHEGDSQVNLVEIHAAQNSPRQ
;
A
#
# COMPACT_ATOMS: atom_id res chain seq x y z
N ASP A 1 -0.41 1.43 14.38
CA ASP A 1 0.27 2.38 13.46
C ASP A 1 1.51 1.71 12.86
N PHE A 2 2.16 2.36 11.90
CA PHE A 2 3.35 1.83 11.19
C PHE A 2 4.54 1.57 12.14
N PHE A 3 4.72 2.39 13.17
CA PHE A 3 5.77 2.20 14.18
C PHE A 3 5.57 0.93 15.00
N THR A 4 4.31 0.58 15.32
CA THR A 4 3.97 -0.67 16.00
C THR A 4 4.39 -1.89 15.17
N LEU A 5 4.22 -1.85 13.84
CA LEU A 5 4.66 -2.92 12.93
C LEU A 5 6.18 -3.06 12.92
N ILE A 6 6.93 -1.95 12.81
CA ILE A 6 8.40 -1.98 12.84
C ILE A 6 8.90 -2.54 14.18
N ASN A 7 8.34 -2.11 15.31
CA ASN A 7 8.74 -2.60 16.64
C ASN A 7 8.54 -4.12 16.79
N ARG A 8 7.47 -4.66 16.17
CA ARG A 8 7.15 -6.09 16.22
C ARG A 8 7.99 -6.93 15.26
N TYR A 9 8.16 -6.50 14.01
CA TYR A 9 8.74 -7.31 12.93
C TYR A 9 10.19 -6.95 12.60
N LYS A 10 10.75 -5.90 13.20
CA LYS A 10 12.10 -5.32 12.96
C LYS A 10 12.33 -4.76 11.56
N ARG A 11 11.67 -5.34 10.55
CA ARG A 11 11.71 -4.96 9.14
C ARG A 11 10.30 -4.99 8.59
N VAL A 12 9.91 -3.98 7.83
CA VAL A 12 8.60 -3.87 7.17
C VAL A 12 8.84 -3.43 5.73
N ALA A 13 8.29 -4.15 4.76
CA ALA A 13 8.28 -3.70 3.38
C ALA A 13 7.21 -2.62 3.19
N TYR A 14 7.50 -1.60 2.40
CA TYR A 14 6.57 -0.52 2.07
C TYR A 14 6.53 -0.34 0.56
N LEU A 15 5.41 -0.67 -0.06
CA LEU A 15 5.17 -0.47 -1.49
C LEU A 15 4.31 0.77 -1.66
N ASP A 16 4.89 1.80 -2.27
CA ASP A 16 4.18 3.02 -2.62
C ASP A 16 3.75 2.99 -4.09
N THR A 17 2.45 3.14 -4.31
CA THR A 17 1.84 3.12 -5.64
C THR A 17 1.35 4.50 -6.10
N ASP A 18 1.45 5.52 -5.25
CA ASP A 18 1.05 6.89 -5.61
C ASP A 18 2.20 7.63 -6.32
N VAL A 19 2.12 7.71 -7.64
CA VAL A 19 3.10 8.46 -8.45
C VAL A 19 2.94 9.98 -8.32
N GLY A 20 1.82 10.49 -7.81
CA GLY A 20 1.57 11.92 -7.65
C GLY A 20 2.10 12.47 -6.34
N GLN A 21 1.89 11.73 -5.24
CA GLN A 21 2.33 12.11 -3.89
C GLN A 21 2.97 10.93 -3.16
N PRO A 22 4.13 10.43 -3.63
CA PRO A 22 4.84 9.36 -2.95
C PRO A 22 5.46 9.83 -1.62
N GLU A 23 5.61 8.90 -0.68
CA GLU A 23 6.08 9.14 0.69
C GLU A 23 7.61 9.31 0.74
N PHE A 24 8.37 8.49 0.00
CA PHE A 24 9.83 8.39 0.16
C PHE A 24 10.65 8.65 -1.11
N THR A 25 10.01 8.90 -2.25
CA THR A 25 10.68 9.18 -3.53
C THR A 25 10.19 10.50 -4.10
N PRO A 26 10.88 11.10 -5.09
CA PRO A 26 10.28 12.20 -5.85
C PRO A 26 9.00 11.74 -6.57
N PRO A 27 8.12 12.67 -6.99
CA PRO A 27 6.96 12.34 -7.81
C PRO A 27 7.35 11.63 -9.12
N GLY A 28 6.46 10.76 -9.60
CA GLY A 28 6.64 9.96 -10.81
C GLY A 28 7.27 8.59 -10.57
N PHE A 29 7.37 8.13 -9.32
CA PHE A 29 7.92 6.83 -8.98
C PHE A 29 6.89 5.90 -8.34
N VAL A 30 6.95 4.61 -8.70
CA VAL A 30 6.38 3.51 -7.93
C VAL A 30 7.55 2.82 -7.24
N SER A 31 7.50 2.63 -5.92
CA SER A 31 8.69 2.24 -5.16
C SER A 31 8.43 1.24 -4.05
N LEU A 32 9.36 0.30 -3.88
CA LEU A 32 9.39 -0.66 -2.79
C LEU A 32 10.57 -0.34 -1.87
N HIS A 33 10.28 -0.14 -0.59
CA HIS A 33 11.26 0.10 0.46
C HIS A 33 11.26 -1.06 1.45
N VAL A 34 12.38 -1.25 2.15
CA VAL A 34 12.43 -2.10 3.36
C VAL A 34 12.86 -1.20 4.51
N LEU A 35 11.93 -0.99 5.43
CA LEU A 35 12.08 -0.08 6.55
C LEU A 35 12.44 -0.88 7.79
N GLU A 36 13.47 -0.46 8.50
CA GLU A 36 13.99 -1.14 9.70
C GLU A 36 13.97 -0.16 10.90
N GLU A 37 14.11 -0.67 12.12
CA GLU A 37 14.04 0.11 13.38
C GLU A 37 15.10 1.23 13.52
N GLN A 38 15.92 1.50 12.51
CA GLN A 38 16.88 2.60 12.53
C GLN A 38 16.25 3.93 12.15
N ALA A 39 15.69 4.60 13.15
CA ALA A 39 16.07 5.95 13.56
C ALA A 39 14.98 6.52 14.49
N LYS A 40 15.36 6.84 15.73
CA LYS A 40 14.55 7.60 16.68
C LYS A 40 14.29 9.05 16.22
N ASP A 41 14.91 9.44 15.11
CA ASP A 41 14.74 10.74 14.50
C ASP A 41 13.75 10.66 13.35
N LEU A 42 13.00 11.75 13.17
CA LEU A 42 11.95 12.04 12.17
C LEU A 42 12.39 11.87 10.69
N THR A 43 13.44 11.12 10.41
CA THR A 43 13.95 10.70 9.10
C THR A 43 12.98 9.85 8.28
N MET A 44 11.78 9.56 8.79
CA MET A 44 10.66 9.13 7.93
C MET A 44 10.26 10.21 6.93
N LEU A 45 10.59 11.48 7.18
CA LEU A 45 10.21 12.63 6.34
C LEU A 45 11.18 12.96 5.20
N TYR A 46 12.23 12.16 4.99
CA TYR A 46 13.22 12.38 3.91
C TYR A 46 13.13 11.31 2.83
N LEU A 47 13.54 11.70 1.62
CA LEU A 47 13.73 10.77 0.50
C LEU A 47 14.62 9.60 0.93
N ARG A 48 14.17 8.37 0.66
CA ARG A 48 14.91 7.13 0.97
C ARG A 48 15.27 6.42 -0.31
N ALA A 49 16.43 5.77 -0.30
CA ALA A 49 16.82 4.90 -1.40
C ALA A 49 15.89 3.67 -1.42
N PRO A 50 15.07 3.48 -2.47
CA PRO A 50 14.19 2.33 -2.55
C PRO A 50 15.00 1.05 -2.74
N LYS A 51 14.47 -0.06 -2.23
CA LYS A 51 15.00 -1.39 -2.53
C LYS A 51 14.88 -1.71 -4.02
N ARG A 52 13.75 -1.29 -4.62
CA ARG A 52 13.50 -1.30 -6.06
C ARG A 52 12.44 -0.26 -6.40
N CYS A 53 12.55 0.38 -7.54
CA CYS A 53 11.54 1.32 -8.03
C CYS A 53 11.46 1.31 -9.55
N PHE A 54 10.35 1.84 -10.07
CA PHE A 54 10.19 2.16 -11.48
C PHE A 54 9.86 3.64 -11.63
N PHE A 55 10.48 4.30 -12.61
CA PHE A 55 10.14 5.66 -12.98
C PHE A 55 9.00 5.64 -13.98
N PHE A 56 7.82 6.07 -13.55
CA PHE A 56 6.63 6.20 -14.38
C PHE A 56 6.72 7.39 -15.35
N GLY A 57 7.50 8.41 -15.00
CA GLY A 57 7.72 9.57 -15.87
C GLY A 57 6.65 10.66 -15.79
N ASP A 58 5.63 10.49 -14.95
CA ASP A 58 4.53 11.44 -14.79
C ASP A 58 3.88 11.32 -13.40
N VAL A 59 3.22 12.37 -12.94
CA VAL A 59 2.40 12.37 -11.72
C VAL A 59 0.95 11.95 -12.01
N ALA A 60 0.55 11.99 -13.28
CA ALA A 60 -0.78 11.62 -13.75
C ALA A 60 -0.86 10.12 -14.06
N ALA A 61 -1.08 9.30 -13.02
CA ALA A 61 -1.30 7.85 -13.10
C ALA A 61 -2.24 7.40 -14.23
N HIS A 62 -3.29 8.19 -14.49
CA HIS A 62 -4.31 7.90 -15.50
C HIS A 62 -3.83 7.92 -16.94
N LYS A 63 -2.65 8.48 -17.23
CA LYS A 63 -2.09 8.51 -18.59
C LYS A 63 -1.71 7.12 -19.09
N ASN A 64 -1.33 6.21 -18.19
CA ASN A 64 -0.99 4.84 -18.56
C ASN A 64 -1.25 3.85 -17.40
N PRO A 65 -2.54 3.54 -17.11
CA PRO A 65 -2.91 2.67 -16.01
C PRO A 65 -2.36 1.24 -16.15
N LYS A 66 -2.18 0.75 -17.38
CA LYS A 66 -1.60 -0.57 -17.66
C LYS A 66 -0.13 -0.63 -17.24
N LEU A 67 0.65 0.40 -17.57
CA LEU A 67 2.05 0.49 -17.16
C LEU A 67 2.17 0.60 -15.64
N LEU A 68 1.29 1.39 -15.01
CA LEU A 68 1.24 1.51 -13.56
C LEU A 68 1.01 0.15 -12.89
N LEU A 69 -0.01 -0.60 -13.33
CA LEU A 69 -0.27 -1.95 -12.82
C LEU A 69 0.92 -2.89 -13.03
N SER A 70 1.54 -2.86 -14.22
CA SER A 70 2.73 -3.67 -14.49
C SER A 70 3.89 -3.37 -13.54
N TYR A 71 4.11 -2.10 -13.18
CA TYR A 71 5.13 -1.71 -12.20
C TYR A 71 4.79 -2.16 -10.79
N ILE A 72 3.54 -1.97 -10.36
CA ILE A 72 3.07 -2.38 -9.03
C ILE A 72 3.20 -3.90 -8.88
N PHE A 73 2.70 -4.67 -9.84
CA PHE A 73 2.78 -6.14 -9.83
C PHE A 73 4.22 -6.62 -9.89
N GLY A 74 5.05 -6.02 -10.75
CA GLY A 74 6.47 -6.37 -10.81
C GLY A 74 7.24 -6.11 -9.51
N LEU A 75 6.88 -5.07 -8.75
CA LEU A 75 7.46 -4.80 -7.43
C LEU A 75 6.92 -5.77 -6.37
N TYR A 76 5.63 -6.10 -6.42
CA TYR A 76 5.03 -7.08 -5.51
C TYR A 76 5.60 -8.49 -5.73
N ASP A 77 5.70 -8.94 -6.98
CA ASP A 77 6.32 -10.22 -7.33
C ASP A 77 7.79 -10.27 -6.88
N TYR A 78 8.52 -9.17 -7.04
CA TYR A 78 9.88 -9.04 -6.51
C TYR A 78 9.91 -9.15 -4.98
N PHE A 79 8.98 -8.52 -4.28
CA PHE A 79 8.84 -8.68 -2.83
C PHE A 79 8.62 -10.14 -2.45
N LEU A 80 7.66 -10.82 -3.08
CA LEU A 80 7.35 -12.22 -2.81
C LEU A 80 8.56 -13.13 -3.05
N LYS A 81 9.27 -12.91 -4.15
CA LYS A 81 10.40 -13.74 -4.55
C LYS A 81 11.66 -13.52 -3.69
N GLU A 82 12.01 -12.27 -3.42
CA GLU A 82 13.33 -11.92 -2.89
C GLU A 82 13.30 -11.57 -1.40
N LEU A 83 12.19 -11.05 -0.89
CA LEU A 83 12.07 -10.49 0.46
C LEU A 83 11.16 -11.31 1.37
N TYR A 84 10.08 -11.87 0.84
CA TYR A 84 9.13 -12.70 1.57
C TYR A 84 9.70 -14.12 1.76
N ARG A 85 10.67 -14.25 2.66
CA ARG A 85 11.30 -15.55 2.98
C ARG A 85 10.63 -16.20 4.19
N PHE A 86 9.88 -17.27 3.96
CA PHE A 86 9.56 -18.29 4.96
C PHE A 86 10.69 -19.33 5.04
N ASN A 87 11.92 -18.95 5.38
CA ASN A 87 12.95 -19.97 5.64
C ASN A 87 12.84 -20.45 7.09
N VAL A 88 11.98 -21.44 7.30
CA VAL A 88 11.90 -22.25 8.53
C VAL A 88 13.24 -22.96 8.81
N ALA A 89 14.05 -23.20 7.78
CA ALA A 89 15.30 -23.95 7.87
C ALA A 89 16.51 -23.17 8.44
N ASP A 90 16.55 -21.83 8.35
CA ASP A 90 17.78 -21.08 8.64
C ASP A 90 17.80 -20.34 9.98
N ASN A 91 16.64 -20.03 10.57
CA ASN A 91 16.54 -19.50 11.92
C ASN A 91 15.07 -19.39 12.35
N PRO A 92 14.60 -20.06 13.41
CA PRO A 92 13.25 -19.86 13.95
C PRO A 92 12.97 -18.42 14.41
N HIS A 93 13.99 -17.56 14.48
CA HIS A 93 13.88 -16.13 14.80
C HIS A 93 13.74 -15.19 13.59
N LYS A 94 13.85 -15.66 12.34
CA LYS A 94 13.56 -14.81 11.16
C LYS A 94 12.05 -14.75 10.93
N SER A 95 11.38 -13.75 11.53
CA SER A 95 9.96 -13.51 11.23
C SER A 95 9.79 -13.12 9.76
N ALA A 96 8.66 -13.53 9.16
CA ALA A 96 8.24 -13.01 7.87
C ALA A 96 8.21 -11.47 7.89
N ILE A 97 8.66 -10.84 6.80
CA ILE A 97 8.62 -9.39 6.64
C ILE A 97 7.21 -9.03 6.17
N PRO A 98 6.40 -8.31 6.95
CA PRO A 98 5.10 -7.84 6.48
C PRO A 98 5.29 -6.75 5.42
N ILE A 99 4.30 -6.59 4.55
CA ILE A 99 4.25 -5.51 3.55
C ILE A 99 3.07 -4.58 3.84
N VAL A 100 3.34 -3.28 3.79
CA VAL A 100 2.34 -2.20 3.77
C VAL A 100 2.30 -1.64 2.36
N ILE A 101 1.11 -1.48 1.80
CA ILE A 101 0.92 -0.99 0.43
C ILE A 101 0.13 0.31 0.49
N ASN A 102 0.77 1.41 0.14
CA ASN A 102 0.14 2.71 0.01
C ASN A 102 -0.48 2.87 -1.37
N THR A 103 -1.73 3.33 -1.40
CA THR A 103 -2.51 3.51 -2.63
C THR A 103 -2.89 4.96 -2.83
N SER A 104 -2.96 5.38 -4.09
CA SER A 104 -3.35 6.76 -4.41
C SER A 104 -4.81 7.04 -4.02
N GLY A 105 -5.13 8.31 -3.78
CA GLY A 105 -6.50 8.79 -3.54
C GLY A 105 -7.43 8.76 -4.76
N TRP A 106 -7.07 8.06 -5.84
CA TRP A 106 -7.83 8.02 -7.08
C TRP A 106 -8.97 7.00 -7.05
N VAL A 107 -10.05 7.35 -6.34
CA VAL A 107 -11.14 6.42 -5.96
C VAL A 107 -12.28 6.29 -6.99
N LYS A 108 -12.14 6.81 -8.22
CA LYS A 108 -13.22 6.84 -9.23
C LYS A 108 -12.77 6.45 -10.63
N GLY A 109 -13.73 5.97 -11.42
CA GLY A 109 -13.53 5.64 -12.83
C GLY A 109 -12.39 4.64 -13.01
N ILE A 110 -11.46 4.95 -13.90
CA ILE A 110 -10.27 4.13 -14.14
C ILE A 110 -9.35 3.97 -12.92
N GLY A 111 -9.40 4.89 -11.95
CA GLY A 111 -8.67 4.75 -10.68
C GLY A 111 -9.25 3.68 -9.77
N LEU A 112 -10.58 3.62 -9.68
CA LEU A 112 -11.27 2.56 -8.96
C LEU A 112 -10.98 1.20 -9.59
N HIS A 113 -10.95 1.13 -10.92
CA HIS A 113 -10.57 -0.09 -11.64
C HIS A 113 -9.13 -0.51 -11.32
N VAL A 114 -8.15 0.40 -11.41
CA VAL A 114 -6.76 0.13 -11.03
C VAL A 114 -6.67 -0.38 -9.59
N LEU A 115 -7.37 0.24 -8.64
CA LEU A 115 -7.38 -0.21 -7.26
C LEU A 115 -7.99 -1.61 -7.11
N SER A 116 -9.09 -1.92 -7.81
CA SER A 116 -9.66 -3.27 -7.80
C SER A 116 -8.68 -4.33 -8.32
N GLU A 117 -7.95 -4.03 -9.41
CA GLU A 117 -6.93 -4.94 -9.94
C GLU A 117 -5.77 -5.14 -8.96
N ILE A 118 -5.33 -4.08 -8.29
CA ILE A 118 -4.32 -4.14 -7.22
C ILE A 118 -4.79 -5.07 -6.10
N LEU A 119 -6.01 -4.88 -5.59
CA LEU A 119 -6.55 -5.66 -4.49
C LEU A 119 -6.75 -7.13 -4.85
N ARG A 120 -7.23 -7.44 -6.07
CA ARG A 120 -7.35 -8.82 -6.57
C ARG A 120 -6.00 -9.50 -6.74
N TYR A 121 -5.02 -8.81 -7.32
CA TYR A 121 -3.71 -9.38 -7.58
C TYR A 121 -2.92 -9.65 -6.29
N ILE A 122 -2.97 -8.72 -5.34
CA ILE A 122 -2.23 -8.82 -4.09
C ILE A 122 -2.92 -9.78 -3.11
N SER A 123 -4.26 -9.79 -3.09
CA SER A 123 -5.08 -10.51 -2.11
C SER A 123 -4.65 -10.21 -0.66
N PRO A 124 -4.78 -8.94 -0.21
CA PRO A 124 -4.29 -8.53 1.11
C PRO A 124 -5.09 -9.19 2.24
N THR A 125 -4.41 -9.47 3.36
CA THR A 125 -5.06 -9.98 4.58
C THR A 125 -5.90 -8.91 5.28
N ASP A 126 -5.45 -7.66 5.20
CA ASP A 126 -6.05 -6.51 5.86
C ASP A 126 -6.15 -5.34 4.88
N VAL A 127 -7.32 -4.71 4.84
CA VAL A 127 -7.56 -3.49 4.07
C VAL A 127 -7.98 -2.39 5.03
N ILE A 128 -7.19 -1.32 5.09
CA ILE A 128 -7.51 -0.13 5.89
C ILE A 128 -8.08 0.92 4.94
N ARG A 129 -9.37 1.23 5.09
CA ARG A 129 -10.05 2.26 4.31
C ARG A 129 -10.13 3.56 5.11
N LEU A 130 -9.59 4.63 4.54
CA LEU A 130 -9.71 5.98 5.09
C LEU A 130 -10.90 6.69 4.41
N ASN A 131 -11.92 7.02 5.20
CA ASN A 131 -13.13 7.70 4.74
C ASN A 131 -13.08 9.19 5.12
N THR A 132 -13.47 10.04 4.17
CA THR A 132 -13.65 11.48 4.36
C THR A 132 -15.12 11.81 4.66
N THR A 133 -15.39 13.01 5.17
CA THR A 133 -16.76 13.53 5.35
C THR A 133 -17.46 13.82 4.01
N THR A 134 -16.73 13.91 2.90
CA THR A 134 -17.28 14.08 1.56
C THR A 134 -17.59 12.72 0.95
N GLU A 135 -18.87 12.32 0.91
CA GLU A 135 -19.32 11.01 0.40
C GLU A 135 -18.79 10.70 -1.01
N GLY A 136 -18.80 11.70 -1.90
CA GLY A 136 -18.29 11.56 -3.26
C GLY A 136 -16.77 11.38 -3.37
N LYS A 137 -16.01 11.32 -2.27
CA LYS A 137 -14.57 11.03 -2.24
C LYS A 137 -14.25 9.71 -1.54
N ASN A 138 -15.27 8.94 -1.15
CA ASN A 138 -15.08 7.65 -0.50
C ASN A 138 -15.14 6.51 -1.51
N LEU A 139 -14.47 5.40 -1.17
CA LEU A 139 -14.58 4.15 -1.92
C LEU A 139 -15.95 3.50 -1.71
N PRO A 140 -16.39 2.62 -2.63
CA PRO A 140 -17.57 1.79 -2.40
C PRO A 140 -17.47 0.97 -1.11
N GLY A 141 -18.60 0.73 -0.45
CA GLY A 141 -18.70 -0.08 0.75
C GLY A 141 -18.28 -1.55 0.52
N GLY A 142 -17.86 -2.22 1.60
CA GLY A 142 -17.48 -3.64 1.58
C GLY A 142 -16.28 -3.97 0.69
N ALA A 143 -16.13 -5.26 0.36
CA ALA A 143 -15.06 -5.78 -0.47
C ALA A 143 -15.41 -5.69 -1.97
N PHE A 144 -15.54 -4.46 -2.49
CA PHE A 144 -16.01 -4.16 -3.86
C PHE A 144 -15.18 -4.77 -5.00
N TRP A 145 -13.99 -5.30 -4.69
CA TRP A 145 -13.11 -5.95 -5.65
C TRP A 145 -13.34 -7.47 -5.74
N LEU A 146 -14.09 -8.07 -4.81
CA LEU A 146 -14.39 -9.50 -4.84
C LEU A 146 -15.64 -9.75 -5.68
N ASP A 147 -15.64 -10.85 -6.43
CA ASP A 147 -16.84 -11.33 -7.11
C ASP A 147 -17.76 -12.02 -6.12
N ALA A 148 -19.09 -11.90 -6.31
CA ALA A 148 -20.10 -12.45 -5.39
C ALA A 148 -20.06 -13.98 -5.23
N HIS A 149 -19.24 -14.68 -6.04
CA HIS A 149 -19.10 -16.13 -6.06
C HIS A 149 -17.73 -16.63 -5.58
N GLU A 150 -16.77 -15.74 -5.31
CA GLU A 150 -15.49 -16.11 -4.73
C GLU A 150 -15.66 -16.24 -3.21
N GLY A 151 -15.82 -17.49 -2.76
CA GLY A 151 -16.08 -17.84 -1.37
C GLY A 151 -15.14 -17.14 -0.39
N ASP A 152 -15.74 -16.42 0.55
CA ASP A 152 -15.31 -16.04 1.89
C ASP A 152 -13.80 -15.99 2.17
N SER A 153 -13.04 -15.37 1.26
CA SER A 153 -11.70 -14.89 1.61
C SER A 153 -11.91 -13.78 2.62
N GLN A 154 -11.82 -14.13 3.90
CA GLN A 154 -11.98 -13.19 5.02
C GLN A 154 -10.85 -12.16 4.99
N VAL A 155 -11.01 -11.13 4.16
CA VAL A 155 -10.22 -9.92 4.25
C VAL A 155 -10.72 -9.13 5.45
N ASN A 156 -9.80 -8.76 6.35
CA ASN A 156 -10.13 -7.89 7.46
C ASN A 156 -10.25 -6.45 6.96
N LEU A 157 -11.47 -5.96 6.82
CA LEU A 157 -11.74 -4.58 6.40
C LEU A 157 -11.90 -3.67 7.62
N VAL A 158 -10.98 -2.73 7.78
CA VAL A 158 -11.00 -1.72 8.85
C VAL A 158 -11.30 -0.36 8.24
N GLU A 159 -12.31 0.33 8.77
CA GLU A 159 -12.71 1.66 8.31
C GLU A 159 -12.35 2.72 9.34
N ILE A 160 -11.68 3.78 8.89
CA ILE A 160 -11.32 4.94 9.71
C ILE A 160 -11.99 6.16 9.09
N HIS A 161 -12.85 6.82 9.88
CA HIS A 161 -13.60 7.99 9.43
C HIS A 161 -12.95 9.28 9.92
N ALA A 162 -12.91 10.30 9.06
CA ALA A 162 -12.53 11.65 9.46
C ALA A 162 -13.46 12.17 10.57
N ALA A 163 -12.87 12.84 11.58
CA ALA A 163 -13.63 13.46 12.65
C ALA A 163 -14.60 14.50 12.09
N GLN A 164 -15.88 14.43 12.50
CA GLN A 164 -16.82 15.49 12.23
C GLN A 164 -16.45 16.70 13.08
N ASN A 165 -16.06 17.81 12.45
CA ASN A 165 -15.95 19.07 13.16
C ASN A 165 -17.36 19.45 13.63
N SER A 166 -17.69 19.17 14.89
CA SER A 166 -18.81 19.82 15.54
C SER A 166 -18.56 21.33 15.46
N PRO A 167 -19.52 22.15 15.00
CA PRO A 167 -19.34 23.59 15.07
C PRO A 167 -19.09 23.96 16.53
N ARG A 168 -18.01 24.72 16.79
CA ARG A 168 -17.80 25.34 18.10
C ARG A 168 -19.06 26.16 18.41
N GLN A 169 -19.78 25.76 19.45
CA GLN A 169 -20.91 26.52 19.99
C GLN A 169 -20.46 27.90 20.47
#